data_AF-A0A976K926-F1
#
_entry.id   AF-A0A976K926-F1
#
_cell.length_a   1.000
_cell.length_b   1.000
_cell.length_c   1.000
_cell.angle_alpha   90.00
_cell.angle_beta   90.00
_cell.angle_gamma   90.00
#
_symmetry.space_group_name_H-M   'P 1'
#
loop_
_entity.id
_entity.type
_entity.pdbx_description
1 polymer ?
#
loop_
_entity_poly.entity_id
_entity_poly.type
_entity_poly.pdbx_seq_one_letter_code
_entity_poly.pdbx_strand_id
1 'polypeptide(L)' 'MNTIIRVNEAEADLFALHASGEPDGFAEVALKLGEYRKLDPGPVEEWIFYDHPSGRSRIQMAMTWKAEHLDD' A
#
# COMPACT_ATOMS: atom_id res chain seq x y z
N MET A 1 -14.71 -2.13 -11.78
CA MET A 1 -13.28 -1.80 -11.97
C MET A 1 -12.47 -3.03 -11.58
N ASN A 2 -11.59 -3.50 -12.46
CA ASN A 2 -11.11 -4.89 -12.49
C ASN A 2 -10.37 -5.28 -11.20
N THR A 3 -10.94 -6.20 -10.40
CA THR A 3 -10.27 -6.81 -9.23
C THR A 3 -8.85 -7.28 -9.55
N ILE A 4 -8.60 -7.69 -10.81
CA ILE A 4 -7.28 -8.05 -11.33
C ILE A 4 -6.24 -6.94 -11.15
N ILE A 5 -6.58 -5.67 -11.43
CA ILE A 5 -5.61 -4.56 -11.29
C ILE A 5 -5.21 -4.40 -9.83
N ARG A 6 -6.17 -4.42 -8.90
CA ARG A 6 -5.90 -4.30 -7.47
C ARG A 6 -5.04 -5.45 -6.93
N VAL A 7 -5.30 -6.67 -7.39
CA VAL A 7 -4.52 -7.84 -7.00
C VAL A 7 -3.09 -7.71 -7.50
N ASN A 8 -2.91 -7.37 -8.79
CA ASN A 8 -1.58 -7.20 -9.37
C ASN A 8 -0.79 -6.08 -8.68
N GLU A 9 -1.43 -4.96 -8.32
CA GLU A 9 -0.77 -3.87 -7.58
C GLU A 9 -0.34 -4.32 -6.17
N ALA A 10 -1.17 -5.08 -5.45
CA ALA A 10 -0.80 -5.61 -4.15
C ALA A 10 0.36 -6.61 -4.24
N GLU A 11 0.36 -7.47 -5.26
CA GLU A 11 1.46 -8.40 -5.53
C GLU A 11 2.76 -7.66 -5.90
N ALA A 12 2.66 -6.60 -6.70
CA ALA A 12 3.80 -5.76 -7.08
C ALA A 12 4.39 -5.02 -5.86
N ASP A 13 3.55 -4.48 -4.99
CA ASP A 13 4.00 -3.81 -3.78
C ASP A 13 4.69 -4.80 -2.82
N LEU A 14 4.15 -6.01 -2.63
CA LEU A 14 4.79 -7.07 -1.83
C LEU A 14 6.12 -7.53 -2.46
N PHE A 15 6.18 -7.67 -3.78
CA PHE A 15 7.44 -7.96 -4.47
C PHE A 15 8.49 -6.87 -4.20
N ALA A 16 8.11 -5.60 -4.26
CA ALA A 16 9.02 -4.49 -3.96
C ALA A 16 9.51 -4.53 -2.51
N LEU A 17 8.64 -4.84 -1.54
CA LEU A 17 9.01 -5.01 -0.14
C LEU A 17 10.00 -6.16 0.05
N HIS A 18 9.76 -7.33 -0.54
CA HIS A 18 10.68 -8.46 -0.49
C HIS A 18 12.03 -8.17 -1.15
N ALA A 19 12.03 -7.45 -2.27
CA ALA A 19 13.24 -7.15 -3.03
C ALA A 19 14.11 -6.08 -2.37
N SER A 20 13.48 -5.09 -1.73
CA SER A 20 14.18 -3.95 -1.13
C SER A 20 14.48 -4.15 0.35
N GLY A 21 13.59 -4.79 1.11
CA GLY A 21 13.63 -4.81 2.57
C GLY A 21 13.40 -3.44 3.21
N GLU A 22 12.75 -2.51 2.50
CA GLU A 22 12.59 -1.09 2.90
C GLU A 22 11.13 -0.72 3.22
N PRO A 23 10.49 -1.31 4.25
CA PRO A 23 9.09 -1.04 4.56
C PRO A 23 8.84 0.40 5.03
N ASP A 24 9.77 0.99 5.77
CA ASP A 24 9.65 2.37 6.26
C ASP A 24 9.71 3.37 5.09
N GLY A 25 10.65 3.17 4.15
CA GLY A 25 10.74 3.98 2.94
C GLY A 25 9.50 3.87 2.06
N PHE A 26 8.97 2.65 1.90
CA PHE A 26 7.71 2.42 1.18
C PHE A 26 6.53 3.19 1.82
N ALA A 27 6.40 3.11 3.15
CA ALA A 27 5.36 3.83 3.88
C ALA A 27 5.55 5.35 3.84
N GLU A 28 6.79 5.85 3.91
CA GLU A 28 7.10 7.27 3.83
C GLU A 28 6.67 7.87 2.49
N VAL A 29 6.94 7.18 1.37
CA VAL A 29 6.48 7.61 0.05
C VAL A 29 4.95 7.67 0.01
N ALA A 30 4.26 6.64 0.51
CA ALA A 30 2.81 6.65 0.58
C ALA A 30 2.26 7.83 1.41
N LEU A 31 2.90 8.17 2.53
CA LEU A 31 2.55 9.35 3.35
C LEU A 31 2.75 10.66 2.58
N LYS A 32 3.87 10.83 1.88
CA LYS A 32 4.15 12.04 1.06
C LYS A 32 3.13 12.24 -0.05
N LEU A 33 2.69 11.15 -0.70
CA LEU A 33 1.60 11.21 -1.69
C LEU A 33 0.27 11.67 -1.05
N GLY A 34 0.13 11.47 0.26
CA GLY A 34 -0.99 11.94 1.07
C GLY A 34 -1.19 13.45 1.09
N GLU A 35 -0.16 14.23 0.75
CA GLU A 35 -0.26 15.70 0.66
C GLU A 35 -1.26 16.16 -0.40
N TYR A 36 -1.46 15.36 -1.45
CA TYR A 36 -2.33 15.70 -2.57
C TYR A 36 -3.26 14.56 -3.00
N ARG A 37 -3.19 13.39 -2.35
CA ARG A 37 -4.13 12.26 -2.53
C ARG A 37 -4.72 11.86 -1.19
N LYS A 38 -6.02 11.57 -1.15
CA LYS A 38 -6.66 11.08 0.07
C LYS A 38 -6.12 9.70 0.46
N LEU A 39 -5.50 9.62 1.63
CA LEU A 39 -4.85 8.41 2.16
C LEU A 39 -5.85 7.34 2.61
N ASP A 40 -6.92 7.77 3.29
CA ASP A 40 -7.89 6.88 3.93
C ASP A 40 -9.31 7.11 3.35
N PRO A 41 -9.58 6.62 2.14
CA PRO A 41 -10.94 6.57 1.61
C PRO A 41 -11.80 5.58 2.40
N GLY A 42 -13.11 5.84 2.46
CA GLY A 42 -14.04 4.85 2.98
C GLY A 42 -14.06 3.60 2.09
N PRO A 43 -14.50 2.43 2.59
CA PRO A 43 -14.43 1.17 1.84
C PRO A 43 -15.21 1.21 0.50
N VAL A 44 -16.35 1.90 0.47
CA VAL A 44 -17.14 2.08 -0.77
C VAL A 44 -16.45 3.05 -1.73
N GLU A 45 -15.86 4.12 -1.22
CA GLU A 45 -15.12 5.10 -2.01
C GLU A 45 -13.87 4.46 -2.63
N GLU A 46 -13.11 3.70 -1.84
CA GLU A 46 -11.96 2.93 -2.32
C GLU A 46 -12.42 1.98 -3.42
N TRP A 47 -13.46 1.19 -3.18
CA TRP A 47 -13.95 0.18 -4.13
C TRP A 47 -14.39 0.77 -5.48
N ILE A 48 -15.11 1.92 -5.47
CA ILE A 48 -15.67 2.55 -6.67
C ILE A 48 -14.65 3.44 -7.39
N PHE A 49 -13.85 4.24 -6.67
CA PHE A 49 -13.09 5.35 -7.26
C PHE A 49 -11.59 5.11 -7.36
N TYR A 50 -11.04 4.09 -6.70
CA TYR A 50 -9.60 3.83 -6.73
C TYR A 50 -9.31 2.63 -7.63
N ASP A 51 -8.47 2.78 -8.65
CA ASP A 51 -8.03 1.65 -9.48
C ASP A 51 -7.00 0.75 -8.77
N HIS A 52 -6.29 1.29 -7.77
CA HIS A 52 -5.28 0.62 -6.96
C HIS A 52 -5.58 0.72 -5.44
N PRO A 53 -4.84 0.01 -4.55
CA PRO A 53 -4.99 0.15 -3.10
C PRO A 53 -4.74 1.59 -2.61
N SER A 54 -5.46 2.02 -1.58
CA SER A 54 -5.26 3.33 -0.95
C SER A 54 -3.89 3.47 -0.28
N GLY A 55 -3.49 4.72 0.00
CA GLY A 55 -2.28 5.00 0.76
C GLY A 55 -2.28 4.33 2.13
N ARG A 56 -3.42 4.34 2.84
CA ARG A 56 -3.58 3.60 4.11
C ARG A 56 -3.36 2.11 3.93
N SER A 57 -3.98 1.49 2.92
CA SER A 57 -3.82 0.05 2.63
C SER A 57 -2.36 -0.30 2.37
N ARG A 58 -1.65 0.53 1.60
CA ARG A 58 -0.21 0.39 1.31
C ARG A 58 0.67 0.51 2.55
N ILE A 59 0.42 1.52 3.39
CA ILE A 59 1.16 1.71 4.66
C ILE A 59 0.93 0.52 5.60
N GLN A 60 -0.32 0.08 5.75
CA GLN A 60 -0.66 -1.07 6.59
C GLN A 60 0.07 -2.34 6.14
N MET A 61 0.09 -2.60 4.84
CA MET A 61 0.80 -3.75 4.27
C MET A 61 2.30 -3.67 4.54
N ALA A 62 2.93 -2.50 4.34
CA ALA A 62 4.36 -2.33 4.63
C ALA A 62 4.69 -2.54 6.11
N MET A 63 3.85 -2.03 7.03
CA MET A 63 4.05 -2.20 8.47
C MET A 63 3.79 -3.64 8.93
N THR A 64 2.81 -4.32 8.32
CA THR A 64 2.54 -5.74 8.58
C THR A 64 3.73 -6.58 8.11
N TRP A 65 4.22 -6.31 6.89
CA TRP A 65 5.41 -6.95 6.35
C TRP A 65 6.62 -6.74 7.25
N LYS A 66 6.86 -5.50 7.71
CA LYS A 66 7.93 -5.17 8.65
C LYS A 66 7.83 -6.04 9.91
N ALA A 67 6.66 -6.08 10.55
CA ALA A 67 6.45 -6.85 11.77
C ALA A 67 6.65 -8.38 11.58
N GLU A 68 6.48 -8.88 10.37
CA GLU A 68 6.65 -10.31 10.05
C GLU A 68 8.09 -10.69 9.67
N HIS A 69 8.92 -9.73 9.24
CA HIS A 69 10.23 -10.00 8.62
C HIS A 69 11.42 -9.32 9.29
N LEU A 70 11.19 -8.18 9.95
CA LEU A 70 12.19 -7.41 10.66
C LEU A 70 11.80 -7.45 12.14
N ASP A 71 12.22 -8.51 12.85
CA ASP A 71 12.18 -8.52 14.31
C ASP A 71 13.03 -7.34 14.85
N ASP A 72 12.54 -6.65 15.89
CA ASP A 72 13.28 -5.57 16.59
C ASP A 72 14.57 -6.07 17.27
#